data_AF-A0A1E3YNW7-F1
#
_entry.id   AF-A0A1E3YNW7-F1
#
_cell.length_a   1.000
_cell.length_b   1.000
_cell.length_c   1.000
_cell.angle_alpha   90.00
_cell.angle_beta   90.00
_cell.angle_gamma   90.00
#
_symmetry.space_group_name_H-M   'P 1'
#
loop_
_entity.id
_entity.type
_entity.pdbx_description
1 polymer ?
#
loop_
_entity_poly.entity_id
_entity_poly.type
_entity_poly.pdbx_seq_one_letter_code
_entity_poly.pdbx_strand_id
1 'polypeptide(L)' 'MTIKARVQSGRLVVDEPTDLPDGTEVELLPLDPGDWLDDADRAALHNALAQSEDDVAAGRLLDAQDVFARLRSH' A
#
# COMPACT_ATOMS: atom_id res chain seq x y z
N MET A 1 -18.56 -1.83 -8.20
CA MET A 1 -19.04 -0.48 -7.87
C MET A 1 -18.12 0.08 -6.82
N THR A 2 -17.70 1.34 -6.96
CA THR A 2 -16.85 2.02 -5.97
C THR A 2 -17.70 3.05 -5.26
N ILE A 3 -17.78 2.99 -3.94
CA ILE A 3 -18.56 3.93 -3.13
C ILE A 3 -17.61 4.97 -2.57
N LYS A 4 -17.87 6.26 -2.82
CA LYS A 4 -17.11 7.34 -2.19
C LYS A 4 -17.82 7.80 -0.94
N ALA A 5 -17.09 7.82 0.17
CA ALA A 5 -17.55 8.34 1.44
C ALA A 5 -16.65 9.49 1.90
N ARG A 6 -17.21 10.41 2.67
CA ARG A 6 -16.44 11.41 3.42
C ARG A 6 -16.53 11.11 4.92
N VAL A 7 -15.46 11.37 5.66
CA VAL A 7 -15.53 11.33 7.12
C VAL A 7 -16.09 12.67 7.61
N GLN A 8 -17.19 12.64 8.36
CA GLN A 8 -17.75 13.82 9.01
C GLN A 8 -18.11 13.46 10.45
N SER A 9 -17.54 14.20 11.41
CA SER A 9 -17.72 13.96 12.84
C SER A 9 -17.47 12.50 13.26
N GLY A 10 -16.41 11.89 12.70
CA GLY A 10 -15.99 10.52 12.99
C GLY A 10 -16.84 9.42 12.33
N ARG A 11 -17.68 9.76 11.35
CA ARG A 11 -18.55 8.80 10.64
C ARG A 11 -18.31 8.85 9.14
N LEU A 12 -18.37 7.69 8.48
CA LEU A 12 -18.42 7.60 7.02
C LEU A 12 -19.80 8.03 6.53
N VAL A 13 -19.85 9.05 5.68
CA VAL A 13 -21.06 9.58 5.04
C VAL A 13 -20.95 9.32 3.55
N VAL A 14 -21.89 8.53 3.02
CA VAL A 14 -22.07 8.30 1.59
C VAL A 14 -23.26 9.15 1.16
N ASP A 15 -23.02 10.08 0.23
CA ASP A 15 -24.02 11.01 -0.30
C ASP A 15 -24.15 10.81 -1.82
N GLU A 16 -24.40 9.56 -2.21
CA GLU A 16 -24.56 9.13 -3.58
C GLU A 16 -25.87 8.32 -3.70
N PRO A 17 -26.68 8.52 -4.74
CA PRO A 17 -27.90 7.74 -4.94
C PRO A 17 -27.59 6.27 -5.22
N THR A 18 -28.49 5.38 -4.79
CA THR A 18 -28.37 3.93 -5.00
C THR A 18 -29.72 3.31 -5.28
N ASP A 19 -29.72 2.24 -6.07
CA ASP A 19 -30.91 1.44 -6.38
C ASP A 19 -30.98 0.15 -5.53
N LEU A 20 -30.13 0.03 -4.51
CA LEU A 20 -30.13 -1.12 -3.61
C LEU A 20 -31.43 -1.15 -2.77
N PRO A 21 -32.01 -2.33 -2.51
CA PRO A 21 -33.18 -2.44 -1.66
C PRO A 21 -32.94 -1.95 -0.23
N ASP A 22 -33.99 -1.47 0.41
CA ASP A 22 -33.95 -1.09 1.82
C ASP A 22 -33.47 -2.23 2.71
N GLY A 23 -32.57 -1.91 3.65
CA GLY A 23 -31.96 -2.89 4.58
C GLY A 23 -30.78 -3.68 4.01
N THR A 24 -30.34 -3.39 2.77
CA THR A 24 -29.12 -3.98 2.22
C THR A 24 -27.90 -3.57 3.04
N GLU A 25 -27.21 -4.54 3.63
CA GLU A 25 -25.92 -4.33 4.29
C GLU A 25 -24.80 -4.27 3.25
N VAL A 26 -23.90 -3.30 3.36
CA VAL A 26 -22.77 -3.11 2.45
C VAL A 26 -21.48 -3.11 3.27
N GLU A 27 -20.63 -4.09 3.02
CA GLU A 27 -19.28 -4.15 3.59
C GLU A 27 -18.34 -3.22 2.80
N LEU A 28 -17.65 -2.33 3.50
CA LEU A 28 -16.73 -1.38 2.89
C LEU A 28 -15.29 -1.85 3.12
N LEU A 29 -14.59 -2.12 2.02
CA LEU A 29 -13.14 -2.32 2.01
C LEU A 29 -12.47 -1.03 1.50
N PRO A 30 -11.42 -0.54 2.17
CA PRO A 30 -10.62 0.56 1.62
C PRO A 30 -10.05 0.14 0.26
N LEU A 31 -10.21 0.99 -0.75
CA LEU A 31 -9.69 0.70 -2.10
C LEU A 31 -8.16 0.70 -2.14
N ASP A 32 -7.55 1.51 -1.26
CA ASP A 32 -6.12 1.61 -1.05
C ASP A 32 -5.88 1.84 0.46
N PRO A 33 -5.75 0.77 1.26
CA PRO A 33 -5.57 0.89 2.71
C PRO A 33 -4.15 1.26 3.13
N GLY A 34 -3.28 1.61 2.17
CA GLY A 34 -1.87 1.86 2.41
C GLY A 34 -1.00 0.65 2.07
N ASP A 35 0.22 0.65 2.59
CA ASP A 35 1.30 -0.28 2.23
C ASP A 35 1.07 -1.74 2.67
N TRP A 36 -0.04 -2.04 3.36
CA TRP A 36 -0.36 -3.35 3.94
C TRP A 36 0.71 -3.91 4.88
N LEU A 37 1.67 -3.09 5.31
CA LEU A 37 2.72 -3.53 6.22
C LEU A 37 2.19 -3.48 7.64
N ASP A 38 2.28 -4.60 8.34
CA ASP A 38 2.18 -4.58 9.79
C ASP A 38 3.37 -3.83 10.41
N ASP A 39 3.34 -3.64 11.73
CA ASP A 39 4.39 -2.88 12.42
C ASP A 39 5.78 -3.53 12.27
N ALA A 40 5.85 -4.86 12.17
CA ALA A 40 7.10 -5.58 12.01
C ALA A 40 7.63 -5.43 10.59
N ASP A 41 6.78 -5.59 9.58
CA ASP A 41 7.11 -5.40 8.16
C ASP A 41 7.55 -3.95 7.88
N ARG A 42 6.89 -2.97 8.51
CA ARG A 42 7.24 -1.55 8.41
C ARG A 42 8.62 -1.27 9.02
N ALA A 43 8.91 -1.85 10.19
CA ALA A 43 10.22 -1.73 10.82
C ALA A 43 11.32 -2.39 9.97
N ALA A 44 11.03 -3.56 9.39
CA ALA A 44 11.95 -4.25 8.48
C ALA A 44 12.25 -3.43 7.24
N LEU A 45 11.24 -2.81 6.62
CA LEU A 45 11.42 -1.90 5.49
C LEU A 45 12.31 -0.71 5.85
N HIS A 46 12.05 -0.05 6.97
CA HIS A 46 12.86 1.10 7.40
C HIS A 46 14.33 0.71 7.65
N ASN A 47 14.57 -0.45 8.27
CA ASN A 47 15.93 -0.97 8.45
C ASN A 47 16.61 -1.25 7.10
N ALA A 48 15.90 -1.83 6.14
CA ALA A 48 16.43 -2.09 4.80
C ALA A 48 16.77 -0.79 4.05
N LEU A 49 15.95 0.25 4.19
CA LEU A 49 16.22 1.57 3.62
C LEU A 49 17.47 2.22 4.23
N ALA A 50 17.62 2.18 5.56
CA ALA A 50 18.82 2.69 6.24
C ALA A 50 20.09 1.94 5.79
N GLN A 51 20.02 0.61 5.67
CA GLN A 51 21.13 -0.19 5.16
C GLN A 51 21.46 0.16 3.70
N SER A 52 20.45 0.42 2.87
CA SER A 52 20.63 0.85 1.48
C SER A 52 21.35 2.19 1.39
N GLU A 53 21.04 3.14 2.28
CA GLU A 53 21.74 4.43 2.36
C GLU A 53 23.23 4.24 2.70
N ASP A 54 23.56 3.33 3.63
CA ASP A 54 24.95 2.98 3.95
C ASP A 54 25.66 2.28 2.78
N ASP A 55 24.95 1.43 2.03
CA ASP A 55 25.49 0.78 0.83
C ASP A 55 25.80 1.80 -0.27
N VAL A 56 24.91 2.78 -0.48
CA VAL A 56 25.13 3.90 -1.41
C VAL A 56 26.35 4.71 -1.00
N ALA A 57 26.45 5.09 0.28
CA ALA A 57 27.56 5.88 0.79
C ALA A 57 28.90 5.15 0.66
N ALA A 58 28.90 3.83 0.81
CA ALA A 58 30.08 2.99 0.66
C ALA A 58 30.36 2.53 -0.78
N GLY A 59 29.53 2.91 -1.76
CA GLY A 59 29.67 2.52 -3.15
C GLY A 59 29.38 1.04 -3.43
N ARG A 60 28.65 0.34 -2.55
CA ARG A 60 28.24 -1.07 -2.69
C ARG A 60 27.01 -1.23 -3.59
N LEU A 61 27.04 -0.60 -4.77
CA LEU A 61 25.92 -0.60 -5.72
C LEU A 61 26.01 -1.79 -6.69
N LEU A 62 24.85 -2.19 -7.20
CA LEU A 62 24.72 -3.18 -8.27
C LEU A 62 24.21 -2.49 -9.54
N ASP A 63 24.69 -2.91 -10.71
CA ASP A 63 24.14 -2.45 -11.97
C ASP A 63 22.73 -3.04 -12.18
N ALA A 64 21.78 -2.20 -12.57
CA ALA A 64 20.39 -2.61 -12.73
C ALA A 64 20.21 -3.66 -13.84
N GLN A 65 21.00 -3.61 -14.92
CA GLN A 65 20.95 -4.60 -15.99
C GLN A 65 21.42 -5.98 -15.51
N ASP A 66 22.45 -6.02 -14.67
CA ASP A 66 22.92 -7.27 -14.06
C ASP A 66 21.85 -7.89 -13.16
N VAL A 67 21.15 -7.06 -12.39
CA VAL A 67 20.03 -7.50 -11.54
C VAL A 67 18.88 -8.05 -12.40
N PHE A 68 18.47 -7.35 -13.45
CA PHE A 68 17.40 -7.80 -14.34
C PHE A 68 17.77 -9.08 -15.11
N ALA A 69 19.02 -9.20 -15.56
CA ALA A 69 19.51 -10.41 -16.20
C ALA A 69 19.40 -11.62 -15.26
N ARG A 70 19.77 -11.45 -13.98
CA ARG A 70 19.66 -12.52 -12.97
C ARG A 70 18.21 -12.92 -12.71
N LEU A 71 17.31 -11.95 -12.55
CA LEU A 71 15.89 -12.22 -12.29
C LEU A 71 15.18 -12.93 -13.45
N ARG A 72 15.54 -12.63 -14.71
CA ARG A 72 14.95 -13.30 -15.89
C ARG A 72 15.47 -14.72 -16.13
N SER A 73 16.52 -15.13 -15.42
CA SER A 73 17.12 -16.47 -15.53
C SER A 73 16.52 -17.50 -14.55
N HIS A 74 15.54 -17.08 -13.74
CA HIS A 74 14.73 -17.89 -12.84
C HIS A 74 13.30 -18.04 -13.38
#